data_AF-N1U8I5-F1
#
_entry.id   AF-N1U8I5-F1
#
_cell.length_a   1.000
_cell.length_b   1.000
_cell.length_c   1.000
_cell.angle_alpha   90.00
_cell.angle_beta   90.00
_cell.angle_gamma   90.00
#
_symmetry.space_group_name_H-M   'P 1'
#
loop_
_entity.id
_entity.type
_entity.pdbx_description
1 polymer ?
#
loop_
_entity_poly.entity_id
_entity_poly.type
_entity_poly.pdbx_seq_one_letter_code
_entity_poly.pdbx_strand_id
1 'polypeptide(L)'
;MKRYLTYKDDKSDKFWNIEISRTSFTVTYGKTGTSGQTQTKDFDSEEKCLKEAQKLLSEKLKKGYKEDWKTYHGLIYRLLGSKDLVSAGKLCEQARPLIQSNSQKAELETLIGRYFYELGEFQKAREHYLMAIDANPKNYTPYDHYTILLMHEKDYAEAMSMYRKMIDLFPSFKTFPTYGIATIYSKLNDPEKAVEWLSIFLKEREYYHVFNHDDFNDIRNSTVYKTLFKKYFFEIEDENYSPEDIPESEMNYFVIERENNDSYPLLAWCGGTGERYFSRFQGKNFIAPSDFELKLRLGPPIPKKYTLVDYHSLPEPVVSQRIKKVIDQLPVCNINFIPATIDTQQETFSNYYVLHVAKIQCLDEKKSALTTRPDGRISEVDSIVLDKMILKKIPFERRAIFKMLYDIEYYIIHERIVSEIQKISPKGIRFIPVSEYKSDSAFL
;
A
#
# COMPACT_ATOMS: atom_id res chain seq x y z
N MET A 1 0.44 -16.05 21.97
CA MET A 1 0.59 -17.53 21.83
C MET A 1 -0.77 -18.13 21.50
N LYS A 2 -0.85 -19.14 20.62
CA LYS A 2 -2.10 -19.82 20.25
C LYS A 2 -1.90 -21.33 20.23
N ARG A 3 -2.77 -22.09 20.90
CA ARG A 3 -2.73 -23.57 20.97
C ARG A 3 -4.12 -24.13 20.74
N TYR A 4 -4.19 -25.19 19.97
CA TYR A 4 -5.37 -25.97 19.63
C TYR A 4 -5.15 -27.41 20.07
N LEU A 5 -6.07 -27.92 20.87
CA LEU A 5 -6.02 -29.29 21.36
C LEU A 5 -7.31 -30.03 21.00
N THR A 6 -7.18 -31.33 20.76
CA THR A 6 -8.29 -32.25 20.59
C THR A 6 -8.19 -33.38 21.59
N TYR A 7 -9.34 -33.93 21.96
CA TYR A 7 -9.46 -35.10 22.81
C TYR A 7 -10.47 -36.05 22.18
N LYS A 8 -10.05 -37.28 21.94
CA LYS A 8 -10.90 -38.31 21.36
C LYS A 8 -10.76 -39.62 22.12
N ASP A 9 -11.89 -40.15 22.56
CA ASP A 9 -12.06 -41.50 23.10
C ASP A 9 -13.31 -42.15 22.48
N ASP A 10 -13.69 -43.35 22.91
CA ASP A 10 -14.84 -44.09 22.35
C ASP A 10 -16.19 -43.35 22.52
N LYS A 11 -16.28 -42.37 23.42
CA LYS A 11 -17.53 -41.68 23.82
C LYS A 11 -17.49 -40.16 23.61
N SER A 12 -16.33 -39.59 23.33
CA SER A 12 -16.08 -38.15 23.32
C SER A 12 -15.20 -37.76 22.15
N ASP A 13 -15.61 -36.70 21.44
CA ASP A 13 -14.79 -35.98 20.47
C ASP A 13 -14.91 -34.49 20.79
N LYS A 14 -13.85 -33.92 21.38
CA LYS A 14 -13.86 -32.58 21.99
C LYS A 14 -12.65 -31.77 21.53
N PHE A 15 -12.80 -30.46 21.51
CA PHE A 15 -11.71 -29.53 21.30
C PHE A 15 -11.56 -28.55 22.47
N TRP A 16 -10.35 -28.05 22.65
CA TRP A 16 -10.02 -27.01 23.61
C TRP A 16 -8.88 -26.16 23.04
N ASN A 17 -9.08 -24.86 22.95
CA ASN A 17 -8.14 -23.92 22.35
C ASN A 17 -7.88 -22.77 23.31
N ILE A 18 -6.68 -22.20 23.27
CA ILE A 18 -6.31 -21.00 24.03
C ILE A 18 -5.55 -20.03 23.13
N GLU A 19 -5.96 -18.75 23.19
CA GLU A 19 -5.33 -17.64 22.49
C GLU A 19 -4.99 -16.54 23.49
N ILE A 20 -3.72 -16.14 23.52
CA ILE A 20 -3.18 -15.14 24.45
C ILE A 20 -2.95 -13.84 23.67
N SER A 21 -3.52 -12.75 24.17
CA SER A 21 -3.38 -11.39 23.67
C SER A 21 -2.93 -10.47 24.81
N ARG A 22 -1.63 -10.15 24.84
CA ARG A 22 -0.97 -9.31 25.86
C ARG A 22 -1.29 -9.77 27.29
N THR A 23 -2.15 -9.06 27.99
CA THR A 23 -2.52 -9.28 29.39
C THR A 23 -3.79 -10.12 29.57
N SER A 24 -4.35 -10.66 28.48
CA SER A 24 -5.58 -11.48 28.51
C SER A 24 -5.40 -12.78 27.72
N PHE A 25 -6.17 -13.79 28.08
CA PHE A 25 -6.35 -14.95 27.20
C PHE A 25 -7.83 -15.29 27.03
N THR A 26 -8.15 -15.89 25.89
CA THR A 26 -9.45 -16.48 25.59
C THR A 26 -9.30 -17.97 25.39
N VAL A 27 -10.10 -18.74 26.12
CA VAL A 27 -10.23 -20.20 25.99
C VAL A 27 -11.53 -20.51 25.27
N THR A 28 -11.47 -21.37 24.24
CA THR A 28 -12.65 -21.87 23.52
C THR A 28 -12.71 -23.38 23.59
N TYR A 29 -13.84 -23.98 23.95
CA TYR A 29 -13.95 -25.43 24.10
C TYR A 29 -15.34 -25.96 23.77
N GLY A 30 -15.43 -27.21 23.33
CA GLY A 30 -16.70 -27.82 22.98
C GLY A 30 -16.56 -29.20 22.36
N LYS A 31 -17.66 -29.71 21.78
CA LYS A 31 -17.62 -30.89 20.92
C LYS A 31 -17.04 -30.52 19.56
N THR A 32 -16.23 -31.39 18.97
CA THR A 32 -15.65 -31.17 17.63
C THR A 32 -16.75 -30.92 16.60
N GLY A 33 -16.58 -29.91 15.75
CA GLY A 33 -17.57 -29.49 14.75
C GLY A 33 -18.61 -28.48 15.23
N THR A 34 -18.60 -28.09 16.51
CA THR A 34 -19.47 -27.01 17.04
C THR A 34 -18.69 -25.71 17.26
N SER A 35 -19.39 -24.58 17.39
CA SER A 35 -18.75 -23.29 17.74
C SER A 35 -18.13 -23.28 19.15
N GLY A 36 -18.52 -24.22 20.01
CA GLY A 36 -18.07 -24.30 21.40
C GLY A 36 -18.53 -23.13 22.27
N GLN A 37 -17.93 -23.04 23.46
CA GLN A 37 -18.09 -21.95 24.42
C GLN A 37 -16.77 -21.23 24.60
N THR A 38 -16.83 -19.91 24.77
CA THR A 38 -15.66 -19.05 24.97
C THR A 38 -15.64 -18.47 26.38
N GLN A 39 -14.46 -18.40 26.98
CA GLN A 39 -14.21 -17.72 28.26
C GLN A 39 -12.95 -16.87 28.15
N THR A 40 -13.04 -15.60 28.51
CA THR A 40 -11.90 -14.68 28.53
C THR A 40 -11.52 -14.35 29.96
N LYS A 41 -10.21 -14.25 30.23
CA LYS A 41 -9.67 -13.87 31.52
C LYS A 41 -8.55 -12.86 31.36
N ASP A 42 -8.62 -11.79 32.13
CA ASP A 42 -7.66 -10.69 32.18
C ASP A 42 -6.71 -10.82 33.38
N PHE A 43 -5.51 -10.26 33.23
CA PHE A 43 -4.44 -10.29 34.22
C PHE A 43 -3.74 -8.93 34.28
N ASP A 44 -3.10 -8.64 35.41
CA ASP A 44 -2.38 -7.37 35.60
C ASP A 44 -1.11 -7.26 34.74
N SER A 45 -0.55 -8.39 34.30
CA SER A 45 0.68 -8.43 33.51
C SER A 45 0.68 -9.59 32.52
N GLU A 46 1.43 -9.40 31.43
CA GLU A 46 1.63 -10.42 30.39
C GLU A 46 2.30 -11.67 30.97
N GLU A 47 3.27 -11.52 31.87
CA GLU A 47 3.94 -12.65 32.53
C GLU A 47 2.96 -13.53 33.32
N LYS A 48 2.07 -12.92 34.13
CA LYS A 48 1.05 -13.65 34.87
C LYS A 48 0.08 -14.37 33.92
N CYS A 49 -0.34 -13.69 32.85
CA CYS A 49 -1.22 -14.24 31.83
C CYS A 49 -0.60 -15.49 31.17
N LEU A 50 0.65 -15.38 30.72
CA LEU A 50 1.40 -16.47 30.10
C LEU A 50 1.56 -17.67 31.04
N LYS A 51 1.91 -17.42 32.31
CA LYS A 51 2.09 -18.48 33.32
C LYS A 51 0.80 -19.26 33.57
N GLU A 52 -0.33 -18.57 33.72
CA GLU A 52 -1.63 -19.23 33.92
C GLU A 52 -2.08 -19.99 32.67
N ALA A 53 -1.88 -19.41 31.48
CA ALA A 53 -2.19 -20.08 30.22
C ALA A 53 -1.37 -21.36 30.02
N GLN A 54 -0.07 -21.34 30.35
CA GLN A 54 0.81 -22.52 30.30
C GLN A 54 0.39 -23.59 31.31
N LYS A 55 -0.07 -23.19 32.50
CA LYS A 55 -0.63 -24.10 33.50
C LYS A 55 -1.88 -24.80 32.95
N LEU A 56 -2.85 -24.06 32.42
CA LEU A 56 -4.07 -24.63 31.82
C LEU A 56 -3.75 -25.59 30.67
N LEU A 57 -2.82 -25.21 29.80
CA LEU A 57 -2.34 -26.07 28.72
C LEU A 57 -1.77 -27.39 29.26
N SER A 58 -0.89 -27.31 30.26
CA SER A 58 -0.26 -28.47 30.89
C SER A 58 -1.29 -29.39 31.55
N GLU A 59 -2.32 -28.83 32.19
CA GLU A 59 -3.43 -29.60 32.76
C GLU A 59 -4.24 -30.34 31.70
N LYS A 60 -4.48 -29.72 30.54
CA LYS A 60 -5.20 -30.36 29.43
C LYS A 60 -4.42 -31.49 28.80
N LEU A 61 -3.12 -31.28 28.57
CA LEU A 61 -2.22 -32.32 28.06
C LEU A 61 -2.17 -33.53 29.02
N LYS A 62 -2.10 -33.29 30.34
CA LYS A 62 -2.18 -34.37 31.36
C LYS A 62 -3.51 -35.13 31.33
N LYS A 63 -4.61 -34.48 30.92
CA LYS A 63 -5.93 -35.10 30.75
C LYS A 63 -6.08 -35.87 29.43
N GLY A 64 -5.00 -36.06 28.68
CA GLY A 64 -4.97 -36.84 27.44
C GLY A 64 -5.38 -36.04 26.19
N TYR A 65 -5.56 -34.71 26.30
CA TYR A 65 -5.68 -33.88 25.11
C TYR A 65 -4.37 -33.91 24.33
N LYS A 66 -4.46 -33.97 23.01
CA LYS A 66 -3.30 -33.92 22.11
C LYS A 66 -3.33 -32.63 21.33
N GLU A 67 -2.15 -32.15 20.94
CA GLU A 67 -2.05 -30.99 20.06
C GLU A 67 -2.64 -31.31 18.69
N ASP A 68 -3.43 -30.38 18.19
CA ASP A 68 -3.99 -30.42 16.84
C ASP A 68 -2.99 -29.85 15.83
N TRP A 69 -3.07 -30.30 14.57
CA TRP A 69 -2.29 -29.77 13.45
C TRP A 69 -2.29 -28.23 13.39
N LYS A 70 -3.42 -27.57 13.67
CA LYS A 70 -3.53 -26.10 13.64
C LYS A 70 -2.54 -25.40 14.57
N THR A 71 -2.15 -26.05 15.67
CA THR A 71 -1.08 -25.56 16.56
C THR A 71 0.27 -25.56 15.84
N TYR A 72 0.62 -26.68 15.23
CA TYR A 72 1.90 -26.84 14.53
C TYR A 72 1.99 -25.93 13.32
N HIS A 73 0.94 -25.86 12.49
CA HIS A 73 0.87 -24.95 11.33
C HIS A 73 1.27 -23.53 11.69
N GLY A 74 0.60 -22.95 12.71
CA GLY A 74 0.86 -21.58 13.15
C GLY A 74 2.21 -21.37 13.86
N LEU A 75 2.81 -22.43 14.43
CA LEU A 75 4.14 -22.38 15.03
C LEU A 75 5.24 -22.47 13.98
N ILE A 76 5.17 -23.47 13.09
CA ILE A 76 6.13 -23.68 11.99
C ILE A 76 6.18 -22.43 11.11
N TYR A 77 5.02 -21.89 10.69
CA TYR A 77 4.97 -20.68 9.88
C TYR A 77 5.71 -19.49 10.52
N ARG A 78 5.56 -19.31 11.85
CA ARG A 78 6.24 -18.24 12.59
C ARG A 78 7.75 -18.49 12.70
N LEU A 79 8.16 -19.73 12.97
CA LEU A 79 9.56 -20.10 13.10
C LEU A 79 10.32 -19.92 11.78
N LEU A 80 9.70 -20.30 10.66
CA LEU A 80 10.24 -20.03 9.33
C LEU A 80 10.38 -18.52 9.09
N GLY A 81 9.39 -17.72 9.49
CA GLY A 81 9.48 -16.26 9.41
C GLY A 81 10.60 -15.65 10.28
N SER A 82 10.88 -16.22 11.45
CA SER A 82 11.97 -15.79 12.34
C SER A 82 13.31 -16.47 12.05
N LYS A 83 13.40 -17.28 10.97
CA LYS A 83 14.56 -18.08 10.59
C LYS A 83 15.09 -19.05 11.66
N ASP A 84 14.25 -19.48 12.58
CA ASP A 84 14.58 -20.59 13.49
C ASP A 84 14.31 -21.93 12.79
N LEU A 85 15.21 -22.29 11.89
CA LEU A 85 15.06 -23.45 11.02
C LEU A 85 15.16 -24.75 11.81
N VAL A 86 16.00 -24.82 12.85
CA VAL A 86 16.16 -26.02 13.69
C VAL A 86 14.85 -26.39 14.36
N SER A 87 14.17 -25.41 14.99
CA SER A 87 12.87 -25.65 15.61
C SER A 87 11.79 -25.94 14.56
N ALA A 88 11.81 -25.23 13.42
CA ALA A 88 10.84 -25.42 12.34
C ALA A 88 10.89 -26.86 11.78
N GLY A 89 12.08 -27.36 11.44
CA GLY A 89 12.26 -28.72 10.92
C GLY A 89 11.79 -29.79 11.92
N LYS A 90 12.12 -29.62 13.21
CA LYS A 90 11.64 -30.52 14.27
C LYS A 90 10.11 -30.53 14.37
N LEU A 91 9.47 -29.36 14.31
CA LEU A 91 8.01 -29.28 14.37
C LEU A 91 7.33 -29.85 13.12
N CYS A 92 7.95 -29.76 11.94
CA CYS A 92 7.43 -30.39 10.73
C CYS A 92 7.30 -31.92 10.89
N GLU A 93 8.33 -32.58 11.41
CA GLU A 93 8.31 -34.03 11.65
C GLU A 93 7.29 -34.42 12.73
N GLN A 94 7.16 -33.61 13.78
CA GLN A 94 6.15 -33.83 14.82
C GLN A 94 4.71 -33.63 14.31
N ALA A 95 4.52 -32.78 13.31
CA ALA A 95 3.21 -32.49 12.73
C ALA A 95 2.72 -33.57 11.76
N ARG A 96 3.64 -34.28 11.10
CA ARG A 96 3.32 -35.32 10.09
C ARG A 96 2.28 -36.36 10.53
N PRO A 97 2.37 -36.99 11.73
CA PRO A 97 1.36 -37.95 12.18
C PRO A 97 0.00 -37.35 12.55
N LEU A 98 -0.11 -36.01 12.62
CA LEU A 98 -1.35 -35.31 12.99
C LEU A 98 -2.22 -34.95 11.78
N ILE A 99 -1.70 -35.17 10.57
CA ILE A 99 -2.39 -34.85 9.32
C ILE A 99 -3.49 -35.87 9.06
N GLN A 100 -4.72 -35.37 8.88
CA GLN A 100 -5.92 -36.18 8.73
C GLN A 100 -6.66 -35.95 7.41
N SER A 101 -6.21 -34.99 6.60
CA SER A 101 -6.86 -34.66 5.32
C SER A 101 -5.85 -34.21 4.27
N ASN A 102 -6.25 -34.31 3.02
CA ASN A 102 -5.49 -33.80 1.88
C ASN A 102 -5.22 -32.29 1.96
N SER A 103 -6.15 -31.50 2.51
CA SER A 103 -5.92 -30.07 2.73
C SER A 103 -4.80 -29.82 3.73
N GLN A 104 -4.84 -30.51 4.88
CA GLN A 104 -3.78 -30.41 5.89
C GLN A 104 -2.45 -30.95 5.38
N LYS A 105 -2.48 -32.02 4.57
CA LYS A 105 -1.28 -32.56 3.91
C LYS A 105 -0.68 -31.50 3.00
N ALA A 106 -1.47 -30.85 2.15
CA ALA A 106 -0.99 -29.78 1.28
C ALA A 106 -0.38 -28.62 2.07
N GLU A 107 -1.02 -28.18 3.16
CA GLU A 107 -0.48 -27.13 4.02
C GLU A 107 0.85 -27.52 4.68
N LEU A 108 0.97 -28.73 5.25
CA LEU A 108 2.22 -29.21 5.84
C LEU A 108 3.33 -29.35 4.80
N GLU A 109 3.06 -30.01 3.67
CA GLU A 109 4.06 -30.19 2.62
C GLU A 109 4.51 -28.82 2.04
N THR A 110 3.63 -27.82 2.00
CA THR A 110 4.01 -26.44 1.65
C THR A 110 5.00 -25.84 2.67
N LEU A 111 4.76 -26.04 3.97
CA LEU A 111 5.66 -25.55 5.02
C LEU A 111 7.00 -26.29 5.02
N ILE A 112 7.02 -27.59 4.74
CA ILE A 112 8.24 -28.37 4.59
C ILE A 112 9.02 -27.92 3.36
N GLY A 113 8.34 -27.69 2.23
CA GLY A 113 8.97 -27.12 1.04
C GLY A 113 9.62 -25.78 1.34
N ARG A 114 8.92 -24.88 2.06
CA ARG A 114 9.49 -23.61 2.52
C ARG A 114 10.68 -23.80 3.46
N TYR A 115 10.61 -24.75 4.40
CA TYR A 115 11.74 -25.07 5.27
C TYR A 115 12.99 -25.45 4.47
N PHE A 116 12.87 -26.33 3.47
CA PHE A 116 13.99 -26.69 2.60
C PHE A 116 14.46 -25.54 1.72
N TYR A 117 13.54 -24.69 1.23
CA TYR A 117 13.90 -23.48 0.50
C TYR A 117 14.80 -22.55 1.34
N GLU A 118 14.43 -22.30 2.60
CA GLU A 118 15.22 -21.45 3.52
C GLU A 118 16.56 -22.09 3.90
N LEU A 119 16.69 -23.42 3.83
CA LEU A 119 17.96 -24.14 3.96
C LEU A 119 18.83 -24.08 2.69
N GLY A 120 18.29 -23.62 1.55
CA GLY A 120 18.95 -23.68 0.25
C GLY A 120 18.88 -25.06 -0.42
N GLU A 121 18.11 -25.99 0.13
CA GLU A 121 17.91 -27.34 -0.43
C GLU A 121 16.78 -27.35 -1.47
N PHE A 122 16.99 -26.64 -2.57
CA PHE A 122 15.96 -26.32 -3.57
C PHE A 122 15.28 -27.53 -4.21
N GLN A 123 16.02 -28.61 -4.49
CA GLN A 123 15.45 -29.82 -5.06
C GLN A 123 14.42 -30.47 -4.12
N LYS A 124 14.70 -30.51 -2.82
CA LYS A 124 13.73 -31.00 -1.82
C LYS A 124 12.55 -30.05 -1.69
N ALA A 125 12.81 -28.74 -1.71
CA ALA A 125 11.73 -27.74 -1.68
C ALA A 125 10.74 -27.97 -2.83
N ARG A 126 11.24 -28.15 -4.05
CA ARG A 126 10.46 -28.48 -5.26
C ARG A 126 9.63 -29.75 -5.06
N GLU A 127 10.23 -30.84 -4.62
CA GLU A 127 9.52 -32.11 -4.37
C GLU A 127 8.34 -31.92 -3.42
N HIS A 128 8.56 -31.22 -2.30
CA HIS A 128 7.51 -30.96 -1.31
C HIS A 128 6.42 -30.01 -1.82
N TYR A 129 6.76 -28.99 -2.61
CA TYR A 129 5.74 -28.14 -3.25
C TYR A 129 4.89 -28.91 -4.24
N LEU A 130 5.48 -29.80 -5.05
CA LEU A 130 4.74 -30.66 -5.97
C LEU A 130 3.83 -31.64 -5.22
N MET A 131 4.31 -32.24 -4.12
CA MET A 131 3.48 -33.08 -3.24
C MET A 131 2.31 -32.29 -2.63
N ALA A 132 2.53 -31.02 -2.28
CA ALA A 132 1.47 -30.16 -1.76
C ALA A 132 0.40 -29.84 -2.82
N ILE A 133 0.82 -29.55 -4.06
CA ILE A 133 -0.06 -29.32 -5.20
C ILE A 133 -0.87 -30.58 -5.51
N ASP A 134 -0.25 -31.76 -5.54
CA ASP A 134 -0.94 -33.02 -5.78
C ASP A 134 -1.97 -33.33 -4.69
N ALA A 135 -1.61 -33.11 -3.42
CA ALA A 135 -2.51 -33.31 -2.29
C ALA A 135 -3.75 -32.41 -2.35
N ASN A 136 -3.59 -31.13 -2.69
CA ASN A 136 -4.72 -30.21 -2.88
C ASN A 136 -4.49 -29.24 -4.04
N PRO A 137 -4.91 -29.60 -5.27
CA PRO A 137 -4.68 -28.77 -6.45
C PRO A 137 -5.37 -27.41 -6.42
N LYS A 138 -6.37 -27.22 -5.54
CA LYS A 138 -7.11 -25.96 -5.34
C LYS A 138 -6.58 -25.13 -4.16
N ASN A 139 -5.42 -25.47 -3.61
CA ASN A 139 -4.73 -24.62 -2.66
C ASN A 139 -3.78 -23.67 -3.40
N TYR A 140 -3.97 -22.35 -3.26
CA TYR A 140 -3.14 -21.33 -3.92
C TYR A 140 -1.70 -21.32 -3.39
N THR A 141 -1.54 -21.46 -2.08
CA THR A 141 -0.27 -21.27 -1.35
C THR A 141 0.92 -22.08 -1.88
N PRO A 142 0.81 -23.38 -2.21
CA PRO A 142 1.94 -24.13 -2.75
C PRO A 142 2.36 -23.66 -4.14
N TYR A 143 1.44 -23.20 -5.00
CA TYR A 143 1.81 -22.64 -6.30
C TYR A 143 2.62 -21.35 -6.14
N ASP A 144 2.19 -20.47 -5.23
CA ASP A 144 2.90 -19.23 -4.90
C ASP A 144 4.35 -19.51 -4.48
N HIS A 145 4.55 -20.36 -3.47
CA HIS A 145 5.90 -20.74 -3.02
C HIS A 145 6.71 -21.45 -4.11
N TYR A 146 6.07 -22.29 -4.93
CA TYR A 146 6.75 -22.96 -6.02
C TYR A 146 7.22 -21.97 -7.09
N THR A 147 6.39 -21.00 -7.48
CA THR A 147 6.79 -19.96 -8.44
C THR A 147 7.94 -19.10 -7.92
N ILE A 148 7.99 -18.80 -6.62
CA ILE A 148 9.13 -18.10 -6.00
C ILE A 148 10.42 -18.90 -6.18
N LEU A 149 10.38 -20.21 -5.92
CA LEU A 149 11.51 -21.10 -6.15
C LEU A 149 11.94 -21.12 -7.62
N LEU A 150 11.00 -21.28 -8.55
CA LEU A 150 11.28 -21.30 -9.99
C LEU A 150 11.91 -19.97 -10.47
N MET A 151 11.42 -18.85 -9.97
CA MET A 151 11.97 -17.52 -10.25
C MET A 151 13.41 -17.37 -9.70
N HIS A 152 13.68 -17.91 -8.51
CA HIS A 152 15.03 -17.94 -7.93
C HIS A 152 16.00 -18.78 -8.78
N GLU A 153 15.56 -19.94 -9.26
CA GLU A 153 16.33 -20.82 -10.16
C GLU A 153 16.41 -20.30 -11.60
N LYS A 154 15.66 -19.23 -11.92
CA LYS A 154 15.49 -18.67 -13.27
C LYS A 154 14.88 -19.67 -14.27
N ASP A 155 14.13 -20.66 -13.78
CA ASP A 155 13.31 -21.54 -14.62
C ASP A 155 12.03 -20.82 -15.04
N TYR A 156 12.21 -19.84 -15.92
CA TYR A 156 11.13 -18.97 -16.37
C TYR A 156 10.07 -19.73 -17.17
N ALA A 157 10.46 -20.80 -17.88
CA ALA A 157 9.52 -21.58 -18.68
C ALA A 157 8.50 -22.30 -17.78
N GLU A 158 8.97 -22.97 -16.73
CA GLU A 158 8.07 -23.62 -15.78
C GLU A 158 7.32 -22.60 -14.92
N ALA A 159 7.96 -21.50 -14.50
CA ALA A 159 7.30 -20.44 -13.75
C ALA A 159 6.13 -19.83 -14.53
N MET A 160 6.30 -19.55 -15.82
CA MET A 160 5.21 -19.08 -16.69
C MET A 160 4.05 -20.08 -16.78
N SER A 161 4.36 -21.38 -16.88
CA SER A 161 3.34 -22.44 -16.88
C SER A 161 2.55 -22.45 -15.58
N MET A 162 3.24 -22.33 -14.44
CA MET A 162 2.60 -22.27 -13.13
C MET A 162 1.77 -21.01 -12.93
N TYR A 163 2.26 -19.83 -13.33
CA TYR A 163 1.48 -18.60 -13.26
C TYR A 163 0.21 -18.66 -14.11
N ARG A 164 0.27 -19.21 -15.33
CA ARG A 164 -0.93 -19.42 -16.17
C ARG A 164 -1.93 -20.34 -15.49
N LYS A 165 -1.44 -21.46 -14.94
CA LYS A 165 -2.28 -22.38 -14.16
C LYS A 165 -2.91 -21.70 -12.93
N MET A 166 -2.20 -20.81 -12.26
CA MET A 166 -2.74 -20.04 -11.13
C MET A 166 -3.86 -19.09 -11.58
N ILE A 167 -3.73 -18.43 -12.73
CA ILE A 167 -4.78 -17.55 -13.29
C ILE A 167 -6.06 -18.35 -13.57
N ASP A 168 -5.92 -19.55 -14.13
CA ASP A 168 -7.05 -20.41 -14.49
C ASP A 168 -7.74 -21.01 -13.25
N LEU A 169 -6.96 -21.49 -12.27
CA LEU A 169 -7.48 -22.14 -11.06
C LEU A 169 -7.98 -21.14 -10.02
N PHE A 170 -7.40 -19.94 -9.96
CA PHE A 170 -7.63 -18.93 -8.94
C PHE A 170 -7.94 -17.56 -9.56
N PRO A 171 -9.05 -17.42 -10.30
CA PRO A 171 -9.36 -16.19 -11.02
C PRO A 171 -9.49 -14.95 -10.09
N SER A 172 -9.87 -15.14 -8.83
CA SER A 172 -9.93 -14.07 -7.82
C SER A 172 -8.56 -13.62 -7.29
N PHE A 173 -7.49 -14.37 -7.59
CA PHE A 173 -6.13 -14.13 -7.13
C PHE A 173 -5.14 -14.01 -8.32
N LYS A 174 -5.64 -13.64 -9.49
CA LYS A 174 -4.85 -13.59 -10.74
C LYS A 174 -3.87 -12.41 -10.82
N THR A 175 -3.98 -11.42 -9.94
CA THR A 175 -3.14 -10.22 -9.97
C THR A 175 -1.66 -10.56 -9.78
N PHE A 176 -1.32 -11.36 -8.76
CA PHE A 176 0.03 -11.80 -8.49
C PHE A 176 0.66 -12.59 -9.66
N PRO A 177 0.02 -13.64 -10.21
CA PRO A 177 0.60 -14.35 -11.36
C PRO A 177 0.67 -13.49 -12.63
N THR A 178 -0.25 -12.54 -12.83
CA THR A 178 -0.16 -11.57 -13.94
C THR A 178 1.10 -10.71 -13.82
N TYR A 179 1.40 -10.21 -12.61
CA TYR A 179 2.62 -9.47 -12.33
C TYR A 179 3.87 -10.33 -12.52
N GLY A 180 3.85 -11.57 -12.01
CA GLY A 180 4.94 -12.53 -12.17
C GLY A 180 5.28 -12.83 -13.63
N ILE A 181 4.28 -13.02 -14.51
CA ILE A 181 4.50 -13.18 -15.95
C ILE A 181 5.15 -11.94 -16.56
N ALA A 182 4.70 -10.75 -16.17
CA ALA A 182 5.29 -9.51 -16.66
C ALA A 182 6.77 -9.37 -16.24
N THR A 183 7.08 -9.69 -14.98
CA THR A 183 8.46 -9.70 -14.47
C THR A 183 9.34 -10.70 -15.23
N ILE A 184 8.81 -11.89 -15.57
CA ILE A 184 9.54 -12.86 -16.40
C ILE A 184 9.88 -12.27 -17.76
N TYR A 185 8.91 -11.68 -18.47
CA TYR A 185 9.19 -11.06 -19.78
C TYR A 185 10.19 -9.91 -19.67
N SER A 186 10.19 -9.15 -18.57
CA SER A 186 11.24 -8.16 -18.30
C SER A 186 12.61 -8.81 -18.19
N LYS A 187 12.74 -9.89 -17.41
CA LYS A 187 14.01 -10.62 -17.24
C LYS A 187 14.51 -11.27 -18.54
N LEU A 188 13.58 -11.60 -19.44
CA LEU A 188 13.88 -12.07 -20.80
C LEU A 188 14.17 -10.93 -21.79
N ASN A 189 14.14 -9.68 -21.34
CA ASN A 189 14.32 -8.48 -22.15
C ASN A 189 13.35 -8.41 -23.36
N ASP A 190 12.10 -8.82 -23.14
CA ASP A 190 10.98 -8.73 -24.09
C ASP A 190 10.00 -7.63 -23.60
N PRO A 191 10.29 -6.35 -23.90
CA PRO A 191 9.57 -5.23 -23.33
C PRO A 191 8.12 -5.16 -23.83
N GLU A 192 7.84 -5.61 -25.06
CA GLU A 192 6.49 -5.64 -25.62
C GLU A 192 5.56 -6.55 -24.81
N LYS A 193 5.98 -7.80 -24.57
CA LYS A 193 5.16 -8.73 -23.79
C LYS A 193 5.11 -8.35 -22.31
N ALA A 194 6.21 -7.85 -21.75
CA ALA A 194 6.20 -7.37 -20.37
C ALA A 194 5.17 -6.25 -20.18
N VAL A 195 5.11 -5.29 -21.12
CA VAL A 195 4.14 -4.18 -21.11
C VAL A 195 2.71 -4.66 -21.35
N GLU A 196 2.49 -5.67 -22.18
CA GLU A 196 1.17 -6.29 -22.36
C GLU A 196 0.61 -6.82 -21.03
N TRP A 197 1.39 -7.62 -20.32
CA TRP A 197 1.00 -8.19 -19.03
C TRP A 197 0.92 -7.13 -17.92
N LEU A 198 1.86 -6.19 -17.87
CA LEU A 198 1.78 -5.04 -16.97
C LEU A 198 0.52 -4.22 -17.20
N SER A 199 0.09 -4.05 -18.46
CA SER A 199 -1.15 -3.31 -18.75
C SER A 199 -2.39 -4.00 -18.19
N ILE A 200 -2.39 -5.34 -18.09
CA ILE A 200 -3.45 -6.11 -17.44
C ILE A 200 -3.39 -5.89 -15.92
N PHE A 201 -2.21 -6.04 -15.33
CA PHE A 201 -1.98 -5.79 -13.90
C PHE A 201 -2.41 -4.37 -13.49
N LEU A 202 -1.97 -3.37 -14.25
CA LEU A 202 -2.28 -1.95 -14.01
C LEU A 202 -3.73 -1.58 -14.34
N LYS A 203 -4.56 -2.48 -14.90
CA LYS A 203 -6.01 -2.25 -14.95
C LYS A 203 -6.70 -2.59 -13.63
N GLU A 204 -6.13 -3.50 -12.84
CA GLU A 204 -6.65 -3.89 -11.54
C GLU A 204 -6.22 -2.88 -10.46
N ARG A 205 -6.89 -1.73 -10.48
CA ARG A 205 -6.56 -0.50 -9.73
C ARG A 205 -6.31 -0.69 -8.22
N GLU A 206 -6.76 -1.79 -7.64
CA GLU A 206 -6.57 -2.14 -6.23
C GLU A 206 -5.11 -2.46 -5.88
N TYR A 207 -4.28 -2.86 -6.85
CA TYR A 207 -2.95 -3.42 -6.59
C TYR A 207 -1.77 -2.55 -7.02
N TYR A 208 -2.00 -1.29 -7.41
CA TYR A 208 -0.93 -0.35 -7.77
C TYR A 208 0.13 -0.17 -6.68
N HIS A 209 -0.27 -0.26 -5.41
CA HIS A 209 0.67 -0.16 -4.28
C HIS A 209 1.72 -1.27 -4.28
N VAL A 210 1.46 -2.41 -4.92
CA VAL A 210 2.39 -3.54 -5.06
C VAL A 210 3.37 -3.35 -6.23
N PHE A 211 3.10 -2.42 -7.15
CA PHE A 211 4.01 -2.15 -8.27
C PHE A 211 5.37 -1.66 -7.77
N ASN A 212 6.43 -2.33 -8.21
CA ASN A 212 7.81 -1.98 -7.93
C ASN A 212 8.57 -1.76 -9.24
N HIS A 213 9.12 -0.56 -9.42
CA HIS A 213 9.87 -0.20 -10.62
C HIS A 213 11.13 -1.05 -10.81
N ASP A 214 11.76 -1.46 -9.70
CA ASP A 214 13.03 -2.18 -9.76
C ASP A 214 12.91 -3.56 -10.43
N ASP A 215 11.72 -4.16 -10.38
CA ASP A 215 11.45 -5.46 -11.01
C ASP A 215 11.56 -5.38 -12.55
N PHE A 216 11.47 -4.17 -13.12
CA PHE A 216 11.46 -3.90 -14.55
C PHE A 216 12.70 -3.13 -15.05
N ASN A 217 13.78 -3.12 -14.27
CA ASN A 217 15.03 -2.45 -14.63
C ASN A 217 15.59 -2.89 -15.99
N ASP A 218 15.42 -4.15 -16.37
CA ASP A 218 15.89 -4.73 -17.63
C ASP A 218 15.25 -4.04 -18.86
N ILE A 219 14.00 -3.60 -18.75
CA ILE A 219 13.24 -2.98 -19.85
C ILE A 219 12.97 -1.49 -19.66
N ARG A 220 13.45 -0.89 -18.57
CA ARG A 220 13.09 0.47 -18.14
C ARG A 220 13.35 1.54 -19.20
N ASN A 221 14.34 1.28 -20.07
CA ASN A 221 14.75 2.20 -21.12
C ASN A 221 13.98 2.06 -22.43
N SER A 222 13.19 0.98 -22.59
CA SER A 222 12.38 0.74 -23.78
C SER A 222 11.30 1.81 -23.94
N THR A 223 11.00 2.17 -25.19
CA THR A 223 9.95 3.16 -25.50
C THR A 223 8.59 2.69 -25.04
N VAL A 224 8.27 1.40 -25.17
CA VAL A 224 6.98 0.83 -24.76
C VAL A 224 6.79 0.89 -23.24
N TYR A 225 7.83 0.60 -22.45
CA TYR A 225 7.76 0.72 -20.99
C TYR A 225 7.64 2.18 -20.56
N LYS A 226 8.47 3.08 -21.10
CA LYS A 226 8.38 4.53 -20.81
C LYS A 226 7.00 5.09 -21.16
N THR A 227 6.41 4.66 -22.26
CA THR A 227 5.06 5.07 -22.68
C THR A 227 4.00 4.55 -21.71
N LEU A 228 4.07 3.27 -21.32
CA LEU A 228 3.18 2.69 -20.31
C LEU A 228 3.32 3.46 -18.99
N PHE A 229 4.56 3.69 -18.56
CA PHE A 229 4.87 4.39 -17.34
C PHE A 229 4.24 5.77 -17.35
N LYS A 230 4.47 6.60 -18.37
CA LYS A 230 3.87 7.95 -18.48
C LYS A 230 2.34 7.98 -18.41
N LYS A 231 1.67 6.86 -18.71
CA LYS A 231 0.21 6.76 -18.62
C LYS A 231 -0.31 6.61 -17.18
N TYR A 232 0.47 5.97 -16.29
CA TYR A 232 0.06 5.64 -14.92
C TYR A 232 0.93 6.34 -13.85
N PHE A 233 2.14 6.73 -14.25
CA PHE A 233 3.31 7.31 -13.61
C PHE A 233 3.50 8.83 -13.73
N PHE A 234 3.60 9.62 -12.66
CA PHE A 234 4.31 10.91 -12.79
C PHE A 234 5.81 10.68 -12.94
N GLU A 235 6.46 11.43 -13.82
CA GLU A 235 7.88 11.28 -14.15
C GLU A 235 8.67 12.44 -13.56
N ILE A 236 9.34 12.20 -12.43
CA ILE A 236 10.14 13.24 -11.75
C ILE A 236 11.59 13.24 -12.25
N GLU A 237 12.18 12.05 -12.38
CA GLU A 237 13.58 11.88 -12.78
C GLU A 237 13.71 11.84 -14.30
N ASP A 238 14.76 12.48 -14.82
CA ASP A 238 15.14 12.41 -16.22
C ASP A 238 16.66 12.21 -16.31
N GLU A 239 17.09 10.99 -16.60
CA GLU A 239 18.52 10.63 -16.67
C GLU A 239 19.28 11.40 -17.76
N ASN A 240 18.57 11.94 -18.76
CA ASN A 240 19.16 12.72 -19.84
C ASN A 240 19.10 14.22 -19.57
N TYR A 241 18.40 14.64 -18.51
CA TYR A 241 18.35 16.03 -18.13
C TYR A 241 19.66 16.44 -17.46
N SER A 242 20.36 17.36 -18.09
CA SER A 242 21.47 18.08 -17.47
C SER A 242 20.89 19.31 -16.79
N PRO A 243 21.05 19.46 -15.46
CA PRO A 243 20.59 20.64 -14.74
C PRO A 243 21.06 21.91 -15.44
N GLU A 244 20.11 22.71 -15.93
CA GLU A 244 20.42 24.05 -16.41
C GLU A 244 21.04 24.87 -15.26
N ASP A 245 22.00 25.74 -15.58
CA ASP A 245 22.56 26.68 -14.61
C ASP A 245 21.56 27.83 -14.35
N ILE A 246 20.42 27.46 -13.76
CA ILE A 246 19.33 28.38 -13.42
C ILE A 246 19.76 29.14 -12.17
N PRO A 247 19.78 30.49 -12.22
CA PRO A 247 20.04 31.31 -11.05
C PRO A 247 19.06 30.97 -9.92
N GLU A 248 19.59 30.88 -8.70
CA GLU A 248 18.77 30.60 -7.52
C GLU A 248 17.64 31.62 -7.27
N SER A 249 17.78 32.82 -7.84
CA SER A 249 16.79 33.90 -7.83
C SER A 249 15.57 33.62 -8.71
N GLU A 250 15.65 32.65 -9.62
CA GLU A 250 14.54 32.22 -10.49
C GLU A 250 13.82 30.98 -9.93
N MET A 251 14.19 30.50 -8.74
CA MET A 251 13.54 29.36 -8.08
C MET A 251 12.63 29.83 -6.95
N ASN A 252 11.71 30.75 -7.27
CA ASN A 252 10.76 31.29 -6.32
C ASN A 252 9.49 30.45 -6.29
N TYR A 253 9.16 29.98 -5.10
CA TYR A 253 8.07 29.07 -4.85
C TYR A 253 7.11 29.62 -3.79
N PHE A 254 5.86 29.20 -3.90
CA PHE A 254 4.78 29.59 -3.01
C PHE A 254 4.09 28.34 -2.47
N VAL A 255 3.63 28.41 -1.23
CA VAL A 255 2.69 27.46 -0.66
C VAL A 255 1.27 27.86 -1.09
N ILE A 256 0.51 26.89 -1.59
CA ILE A 256 -0.91 27.08 -1.92
C ILE A 256 -1.73 26.90 -0.65
N GLU A 257 -2.42 27.95 -0.24
CA GLU A 257 -3.36 27.91 0.86
C GLU A 257 -4.76 28.35 0.45
N ARG A 258 -5.72 27.99 1.29
CA ARG A 258 -7.08 28.49 1.17
C ARG A 258 -7.15 29.92 1.72
N GLU A 259 -7.95 30.76 1.07
CA GLU A 259 -8.33 32.08 1.58
C GLU A 259 -9.23 31.95 2.82
N ASN A 260 -8.92 32.71 3.88
CA ASN A 260 -9.71 32.74 5.10
C ASN A 260 -11.02 33.52 4.85
N ASN A 261 -12.11 32.77 4.68
CA ASN A 261 -13.44 33.33 4.47
C ASN A 261 -14.51 32.31 4.89
N ASP A 262 -15.37 32.73 5.82
CA ASP A 262 -16.43 31.89 6.39
C ASP A 262 -17.51 31.48 5.39
N SER A 263 -17.66 32.21 4.28
CA SER A 263 -18.61 31.88 3.22
C SER A 263 -18.04 30.88 2.20
N TYR A 264 -16.74 30.60 2.23
CA TYR A 264 -16.17 29.56 1.38
C TYR A 264 -16.34 28.21 2.08
N PRO A 265 -16.99 27.21 1.48
CA PRO A 265 -17.18 25.95 2.16
C PRO A 265 -15.91 25.09 2.12
N LEU A 266 -15.73 24.26 3.14
CA LEU A 266 -14.88 23.06 2.99
C LEU A 266 -15.64 22.03 2.14
N LEU A 267 -14.89 21.17 1.46
CA LEU A 267 -15.46 20.01 0.78
C LEU A 267 -15.09 18.73 1.53
N ALA A 268 -15.84 17.68 1.26
CA ALA A 268 -15.60 16.35 1.81
C ALA A 268 -15.91 15.28 0.77
N TRP A 269 -15.34 14.09 0.93
CA TRP A 269 -15.66 12.93 0.09
C TRP A 269 -17.13 12.51 0.26
N CYS A 270 -17.76 12.16 -0.87
CA CYS A 270 -19.04 11.47 -0.87
C CYS A 270 -18.79 9.94 -0.80
N GLY A 271 -19.32 9.28 0.22
CA GLY A 271 -19.23 7.82 0.38
C GLY A 271 -17.81 7.26 0.58
N GLY A 272 -16.83 8.09 0.97
CA GLY A 272 -15.44 7.67 1.21
C GLY A 272 -14.68 7.22 -0.04
N THR A 273 -15.18 7.53 -1.25
CA THR A 273 -14.58 7.08 -2.52
C THR A 273 -13.18 7.65 -2.72
N GLY A 274 -12.99 8.96 -2.52
CA GLY A 274 -11.67 9.58 -2.60
C GLY A 274 -10.75 9.17 -1.46
N GLU A 275 -11.26 8.98 -0.23
CA GLU A 275 -10.45 8.49 0.89
C GLU A 275 -9.85 7.11 0.59
N ARG A 276 -10.67 6.17 0.09
CA ARG A 276 -10.18 4.85 -0.35
C ARG A 276 -9.22 4.95 -1.53
N TYR A 277 -9.43 5.91 -2.43
CA TYR A 277 -8.52 6.15 -3.54
C TYR A 277 -7.15 6.60 -2.98
N PHE A 278 -7.05 7.79 -2.39
CA PHE A 278 -5.78 8.36 -1.94
C PHE A 278 -5.06 7.55 -0.85
N SER A 279 -5.80 6.92 0.08
CA SER A 279 -5.19 6.05 1.11
C SER A 279 -4.48 4.82 0.53
N ARG A 280 -4.92 4.33 -0.64
CA ARG A 280 -4.26 3.20 -1.33
C ARG A 280 -2.97 3.63 -2.03
N PHE A 281 -2.78 4.92 -2.30
CA PHE A 281 -1.61 5.43 -3.03
C PHE A 281 -0.48 5.91 -2.11
N GLN A 282 -0.71 6.10 -0.79
CA GLN A 282 0.30 6.37 0.25
C GLN A 282 1.54 7.20 -0.20
N GLY A 283 1.33 8.30 -0.93
CA GLY A 283 2.43 9.16 -1.38
C GLY A 283 3.26 8.63 -2.56
N LYS A 284 2.75 7.71 -3.37
CA LYS A 284 3.28 7.33 -4.69
C LYS A 284 2.84 8.33 -5.77
N ASN A 285 3.68 8.45 -6.80
CA ASN A 285 3.53 9.37 -7.94
C ASN A 285 2.61 8.78 -9.03
N PHE A 286 1.32 8.59 -8.76
CA PHE A 286 0.40 7.94 -9.69
C PHE A 286 -0.47 8.95 -10.49
N ILE A 287 -0.98 8.54 -11.65
CA ILE A 287 -1.90 9.31 -12.49
C ILE A 287 -3.26 8.63 -12.52
N ALA A 288 -4.30 9.32 -12.08
CA ALA A 288 -5.66 8.80 -12.15
C ALA A 288 -6.08 8.56 -13.62
N PRO A 289 -6.78 7.45 -13.90
CA PRO A 289 -7.32 7.18 -15.22
C PRO A 289 -8.23 8.30 -15.71
N SER A 290 -8.21 8.57 -17.02
CA SER A 290 -9.00 9.65 -17.64
C SER A 290 -10.52 9.47 -17.53
N ASP A 291 -10.99 8.25 -17.28
CA ASP A 291 -12.40 7.90 -17.09
C ASP A 291 -12.84 7.94 -15.61
N PHE A 292 -11.92 8.27 -14.70
CA PHE A 292 -12.17 8.29 -13.27
C PHE A 292 -12.70 9.66 -12.82
N GLU A 293 -13.81 9.64 -12.10
CA GLU A 293 -14.45 10.82 -11.54
C GLU A 293 -14.62 10.69 -10.03
N LEU A 294 -14.30 11.76 -9.29
CA LEU A 294 -14.45 11.83 -7.85
C LEU A 294 -15.75 12.54 -7.46
N LYS A 295 -16.34 12.11 -6.35
CA LYS A 295 -17.59 12.69 -5.83
C LYS A 295 -17.35 13.40 -4.51
N LEU A 296 -17.69 14.67 -4.49
CA LEU A 296 -17.52 15.59 -3.38
C LEU A 296 -18.88 16.11 -2.90
N ARG A 297 -18.89 16.63 -1.68
CA ARG A 297 -20.02 17.30 -1.05
C ARG A 297 -19.52 18.44 -0.18
N LEU A 298 -20.43 19.27 0.33
CA LEU A 298 -20.09 20.23 1.37
C LEU A 298 -19.61 19.51 2.66
N GLY A 299 -18.47 19.94 3.17
CA GLY A 299 -17.80 19.42 4.36
C GLY A 299 -18.04 20.31 5.58
N PRO A 300 -18.05 19.75 6.81
CA PRO A 300 -18.22 20.53 8.02
C PRO A 300 -16.95 21.37 8.37
N PRO A 301 -17.11 22.56 8.98
CA PRO A 301 -18.38 23.25 9.22
C PRO A 301 -18.99 23.79 7.91
N ILE A 302 -20.29 23.55 7.69
CA ILE A 302 -21.00 23.99 6.49
C ILE A 302 -21.56 25.40 6.72
N PRO A 303 -21.16 26.41 5.92
CA PRO A 303 -21.69 27.77 6.06
C PRO A 303 -23.18 27.84 5.76
N LYS A 304 -23.92 28.71 6.49
CA LYS A 304 -25.35 28.96 6.21
C LYS A 304 -25.59 29.55 4.82
N LYS A 305 -24.66 30.39 4.37
CA LYS A 305 -24.58 30.91 3.00
C LYS A 305 -23.19 30.60 2.50
N TYR A 306 -23.10 29.91 1.37
CA TYR A 306 -21.82 29.51 0.81
C TYR A 306 -21.63 30.07 -0.61
N THR A 307 -20.39 30.17 -1.02
CA THR A 307 -19.99 30.44 -2.40
C THR A 307 -18.89 29.46 -2.77
N LEU A 308 -19.14 28.62 -3.79
CA LEU A 308 -18.07 27.81 -4.37
C LEU A 308 -17.10 28.73 -5.11
N VAL A 309 -15.81 28.47 -4.94
CA VAL A 309 -14.73 29.36 -5.38
C VAL A 309 -13.76 28.60 -6.29
N ASP A 310 -12.65 29.22 -6.68
CA ASP A 310 -11.72 28.58 -7.61
C ASP A 310 -10.81 27.56 -6.93
N TYR A 311 -10.64 27.63 -5.61
CA TYR A 311 -9.82 26.71 -4.82
C TYR A 311 -10.47 26.30 -3.49
N HIS A 312 -10.43 25.01 -3.18
CA HIS A 312 -10.78 24.47 -1.87
C HIS A 312 -9.63 23.56 -1.39
N SER A 313 -9.18 23.72 -0.15
CA SER A 313 -8.02 22.98 0.38
C SER A 313 -8.29 21.53 0.80
N LEU A 314 -9.55 21.19 1.10
CA LEU A 314 -9.95 19.86 1.58
C LEU A 314 -11.03 19.26 0.67
N PRO A 315 -11.13 17.92 0.60
CA PRO A 315 -10.31 16.91 1.31
C PRO A 315 -8.91 16.68 0.71
N GLU A 316 -8.79 16.92 -0.59
CA GLU A 316 -7.55 17.17 -1.33
C GLU A 316 -7.78 18.50 -2.06
N PRO A 317 -6.74 19.24 -2.49
CA PRO A 317 -6.95 20.49 -3.20
C PRO A 317 -7.87 20.33 -4.41
N VAL A 318 -8.94 21.11 -4.46
CA VAL A 318 -9.92 21.13 -5.56
C VAL A 318 -9.84 22.47 -6.25
N VAL A 319 -9.70 22.45 -7.57
CA VAL A 319 -9.65 23.66 -8.40
C VAL A 319 -10.82 23.73 -9.37
N SER A 320 -11.26 24.95 -9.71
CA SER A 320 -12.26 25.16 -10.75
C SER A 320 -11.68 24.93 -12.14
N GLN A 321 -12.58 24.75 -13.12
CA GLN A 321 -12.23 24.71 -14.54
C GLN A 321 -11.47 25.95 -15.00
N ARG A 322 -11.63 27.11 -14.34
CA ARG A 322 -10.93 28.35 -14.71
C ARG A 322 -9.43 28.22 -14.46
N ILE A 323 -9.03 27.76 -13.27
CA ILE A 323 -7.62 27.50 -12.94
C ILE A 323 -7.06 26.38 -13.83
N LYS A 324 -7.82 25.29 -14.03
CA LYS A 324 -7.42 24.20 -14.92
C LYS A 324 -7.08 24.70 -16.33
N LYS A 325 -7.95 25.53 -16.93
CA LYS A 325 -7.74 26.08 -18.28
C LYS A 325 -6.46 26.91 -18.41
N VAL A 326 -6.09 27.65 -17.36
CA VAL A 326 -4.82 28.40 -17.34
C VAL A 326 -3.65 27.43 -17.34
N ILE A 327 -3.65 26.43 -16.45
CA ILE A 327 -2.54 25.48 -16.32
C ILE A 327 -2.41 24.59 -17.57
N ASP A 328 -3.51 24.14 -18.18
CA ASP A 328 -3.51 23.34 -19.41
C ASP A 328 -2.84 24.05 -20.61
N GLN A 329 -2.77 25.38 -20.60
CA GLN A 329 -2.13 26.17 -21.66
C GLN A 329 -0.61 26.30 -21.48
N LEU A 330 -0.10 25.90 -20.32
CA LEU A 330 1.32 25.99 -20.00
C LEU A 330 2.02 24.67 -20.35
N PRO A 331 3.30 24.71 -20.77
CA PRO A 331 4.05 23.51 -21.10
C PRO A 331 4.54 22.80 -19.83
N VAL A 332 3.63 22.43 -18.93
CA VAL A 332 3.93 21.76 -17.65
C VAL A 332 3.32 20.38 -17.62
N CYS A 333 3.91 19.49 -16.82
CA CYS A 333 3.46 18.11 -16.64
C CYS A 333 3.47 17.76 -15.15
N ASN A 334 3.33 16.47 -14.82
CA ASN A 334 3.20 15.98 -13.44
C ASN A 334 2.01 16.55 -12.66
N ILE A 335 0.96 16.92 -13.41
CA ILE A 335 -0.30 17.44 -12.90
C ILE A 335 -1.42 16.60 -13.50
N ASN A 336 -2.25 16.03 -12.65
CA ASN A 336 -3.41 15.24 -13.01
C ASN A 336 -4.66 15.90 -12.41
N PHE A 337 -5.45 16.52 -13.27
CA PHE A 337 -6.76 17.06 -12.90
C PHE A 337 -7.80 15.96 -12.96
N ILE A 338 -8.15 15.40 -11.81
CA ILE A 338 -9.16 14.35 -11.71
C ILE A 338 -10.54 15.03 -11.73
N PRO A 339 -11.41 14.78 -12.72
CA PRO A 339 -12.77 15.33 -12.75
C PRO A 339 -13.50 15.06 -11.44
N ALA A 340 -14.20 16.06 -10.93
CA ALA A 340 -14.96 15.93 -9.69
C ALA A 340 -16.31 16.64 -9.75
N THR A 341 -17.33 15.97 -9.22
CA THR A 341 -18.65 16.59 -9.00
C THR A 341 -18.80 17.03 -7.55
N ILE A 342 -19.32 18.23 -7.30
CA ILE A 342 -19.69 18.71 -5.97
C ILE A 342 -21.20 18.71 -5.83
N ASP A 343 -21.73 17.86 -4.96
CA ASP A 343 -23.15 17.82 -4.61
C ASP A 343 -23.42 18.68 -3.36
N THR A 344 -24.24 19.73 -3.52
CA THR A 344 -24.63 20.63 -2.43
C THR A 344 -26.00 20.30 -1.83
N GLN A 345 -26.59 19.16 -2.20
CA GLN A 345 -28.00 18.77 -1.97
C GLN A 345 -29.03 19.59 -2.75
N GLN A 346 -28.67 20.80 -3.21
CA GLN A 346 -29.51 21.67 -4.02
C GLN A 346 -29.19 21.54 -5.50
N GLU A 347 -27.89 21.44 -5.82
CA GLU A 347 -27.35 21.38 -7.18
C GLU A 347 -26.10 20.51 -7.20
N THR A 348 -25.75 19.98 -8.37
CA THR A 348 -24.49 19.29 -8.61
C THR A 348 -23.64 20.07 -9.61
N PHE A 349 -22.41 20.39 -9.22
CA PHE A 349 -21.44 21.14 -10.03
C PHE A 349 -20.37 20.18 -10.59
N SER A 350 -20.13 20.19 -11.90
CA SER A 350 -19.17 19.29 -12.58
C SER A 350 -17.95 20.01 -13.19
N ASN A 351 -17.83 21.32 -12.95
CA ASN A 351 -16.74 22.16 -13.44
C ASN A 351 -15.55 22.23 -12.46
N TYR A 352 -15.33 21.18 -11.67
CA TYR A 352 -14.31 21.10 -10.63
C TYR A 352 -13.42 19.88 -10.81
N TYR A 353 -12.19 19.99 -10.31
CA TYR A 353 -11.17 18.96 -10.46
C TYR A 353 -10.36 18.85 -9.17
N VAL A 354 -10.11 17.63 -8.71
CA VAL A 354 -9.11 17.40 -7.68
C VAL A 354 -7.74 17.54 -8.31
N LEU A 355 -6.92 18.43 -7.76
CA LEU A 355 -5.54 18.68 -8.16
C LEU A 355 -4.65 17.58 -7.56
N HIS A 356 -4.37 16.56 -8.36
CA HIS A 356 -3.40 15.53 -8.00
C HIS A 356 -2.06 15.83 -8.69
N VAL A 357 -1.01 16.02 -7.91
CA VAL A 357 0.33 16.38 -8.42
C VAL A 357 1.38 15.43 -7.89
N ALA A 358 2.52 15.38 -8.57
CA ALA A 358 3.63 14.57 -8.14
C ALA A 358 4.18 15.03 -6.78
N LYS A 359 4.67 14.06 -6.02
CA LYS A 359 5.43 14.23 -4.79
C LYS A 359 6.90 14.45 -5.12
N ILE A 360 7.45 15.53 -4.58
CA ILE A 360 8.88 15.86 -4.62
C ILE A 360 9.31 16.15 -3.19
N GLN A 361 10.28 15.40 -2.68
CA GLN A 361 10.79 15.55 -1.31
C GLN A 361 12.03 16.42 -1.38
N CYS A 362 11.85 17.71 -1.11
CA CYS A 362 12.90 18.72 -1.25
C CYS A 362 12.92 19.72 -0.09
N LEU A 363 12.54 19.30 1.12
CA LEU A 363 12.71 20.11 2.32
C LEU A 363 14.19 20.07 2.76
N ASP A 364 14.80 21.24 2.97
CA ASP A 364 16.07 21.33 3.69
C ASP A 364 15.76 21.24 5.18
N GLU A 365 15.72 20.01 5.70
CA GLU A 365 15.37 19.71 7.10
C GLU A 365 16.29 20.41 8.13
N LYS A 366 17.51 20.79 7.73
CA LYS A 366 18.47 21.45 8.63
C LYS A 366 18.21 22.94 8.75
N LYS A 367 17.69 23.58 7.70
CA LYS A 367 17.39 25.02 7.67
C LYS A 367 15.92 25.33 7.94
N SER A 368 15.05 24.34 7.80
CA SER A 368 13.63 24.44 8.12
C SER A 368 13.41 24.36 9.62
N ALA A 369 12.35 25.00 10.11
CA ALA A 369 11.87 24.79 11.48
C ALA A 369 10.82 23.67 11.45
N LEU A 370 10.99 22.66 12.31
CA LEU A 370 10.23 21.43 12.27
C LEU A 370 9.70 21.09 13.66
N THR A 371 8.45 20.64 13.70
CA THR A 371 7.87 19.98 14.87
C THR A 371 7.89 18.47 14.63
N THR A 372 8.56 17.73 15.52
CA THR A 372 8.72 16.27 15.42
C THR A 372 8.00 15.55 16.55
N ARG A 373 7.51 14.35 16.23
CA ARG A 373 6.90 13.43 17.18
C ARG A 373 7.97 12.67 17.97
N PRO A 374 7.60 12.04 19.10
CA PRO A 374 8.53 11.21 19.87
C PRO A 374 9.15 10.04 19.10
N ASP A 375 8.53 9.59 18.01
CA ASP A 375 9.05 8.54 17.12
C ASP A 375 10.03 9.07 16.05
N GLY A 376 10.35 10.37 16.08
CA GLY A 376 11.26 11.05 15.17
C GLY A 376 10.63 11.50 13.85
N ARG A 377 9.34 11.23 13.60
CA ARG A 377 8.66 11.70 12.38
C ARG A 377 8.33 13.18 12.49
N ILE A 378 8.47 13.91 11.38
CA ILE A 378 8.02 15.31 11.26
C ILE A 378 6.49 15.29 11.25
N SER A 379 5.87 15.97 12.22
CA SER A 379 4.42 16.17 12.26
C SER A 379 3.98 17.45 11.57
N GLU A 380 4.83 18.47 11.59
CA GLU A 380 4.54 19.79 11.03
C GLU A 380 5.83 20.51 10.65
N VAL A 381 5.76 21.33 9.60
CA VAL A 381 6.86 22.16 9.10
C VAL A 381 6.53 23.61 9.40
N ASP A 382 7.12 24.14 10.46
CA ASP A 382 6.81 25.47 10.99
C ASP A 382 7.33 26.59 10.10
N SER A 383 8.43 26.35 9.38
CA SER A 383 8.86 27.19 8.27
C SER A 383 9.61 26.36 7.25
N ILE A 384 9.43 26.69 5.98
CA ILE A 384 9.90 25.87 4.87
C ILE A 384 11.14 26.51 4.24
N VAL A 385 12.21 25.73 4.16
CA VAL A 385 13.35 26.01 3.27
C VAL A 385 13.45 24.87 2.28
N LEU A 386 13.42 25.17 0.98
CA LEU A 386 13.54 24.14 -0.06
C LEU A 386 15.02 23.89 -0.41
N ASP A 387 15.38 22.61 -0.55
CA ASP A 387 16.65 22.19 -1.10
C ASP A 387 16.66 22.39 -2.62
N LYS A 388 17.29 23.50 -3.04
CA LYS A 388 17.41 23.87 -4.45
C LYS A 388 18.29 22.91 -5.24
N MET A 389 19.20 22.16 -4.61
CA MET A 389 20.02 21.17 -5.33
C MET A 389 19.19 19.98 -5.79
N ILE A 390 18.16 19.60 -5.02
CA ILE A 390 17.19 18.59 -5.44
C ILE A 390 16.35 19.15 -6.60
N LEU A 391 15.83 20.37 -6.47
CA LEU A 391 14.99 21.00 -7.49
C LEU A 391 15.74 21.24 -8.81
N LYS A 392 17.03 21.59 -8.77
CA LYS A 392 17.89 21.74 -9.96
C LYS A 392 18.00 20.47 -10.80
N LYS A 393 17.88 19.30 -10.18
CA LYS A 393 17.92 17.99 -10.88
C LYS A 393 16.62 17.64 -11.60
N ILE A 394 15.58 18.47 -11.46
CA ILE A 394 14.25 18.22 -12.01
C ILE A 394 13.92 19.34 -13.01
N PRO A 395 13.60 19.02 -14.28
CA PRO A 395 13.14 19.99 -15.27
C PRO A 395 11.99 20.84 -14.74
N PHE A 396 11.94 22.12 -15.10
CA PHE A 396 10.90 23.05 -14.63
C PHE A 396 9.49 22.50 -14.85
N GLU A 397 9.24 21.93 -16.03
CA GLU A 397 7.96 21.38 -16.48
C GLU A 397 7.46 20.28 -15.54
N ARG A 398 8.37 19.57 -14.85
CA ARG A 398 8.08 18.44 -13.95
C ARG A 398 7.96 18.86 -12.48
N ARG A 399 8.38 20.08 -12.12
CA ARG A 399 8.36 20.64 -10.75
C ARG A 399 7.62 21.98 -10.64
N ALA A 400 6.78 22.30 -11.62
CA ALA A 400 6.03 23.55 -11.65
C ALA A 400 4.98 23.63 -10.53
N ILE A 401 4.31 22.50 -10.26
CA ILE A 401 3.41 22.29 -9.12
C ILE A 401 3.69 20.89 -8.56
N PHE A 402 3.89 20.76 -7.26
CA PHE A 402 4.15 19.48 -6.62
C PHE A 402 3.68 19.50 -5.16
N LYS A 403 3.74 18.34 -4.50
CA LYS A 403 3.50 18.25 -3.06
C LYS A 403 4.67 17.67 -2.29
N MET A 404 4.83 18.15 -1.05
CA MET A 404 5.67 17.52 -0.03
C MET A 404 4.76 16.84 1.00
N LEU A 405 5.21 15.70 1.55
CA LEU A 405 4.43 14.90 2.52
C LEU A 405 5.29 14.54 3.72
N TYR A 406 4.96 15.11 4.88
CA TYR A 406 5.62 14.95 6.19
C TYR A 406 4.56 14.92 7.31
N ASP A 407 3.73 13.88 7.35
CA ASP A 407 2.42 13.78 8.04
C ASP A 407 1.33 14.74 7.54
N ILE A 408 1.69 15.95 7.14
CA ILE A 408 0.84 16.94 6.46
C ILE A 408 1.32 17.11 5.01
N GLU A 409 0.39 17.44 4.11
CA GLU A 409 0.68 17.74 2.72
C GLU A 409 0.85 19.24 2.49
N TYR A 410 1.97 19.62 1.86
CA TYR A 410 2.26 20.99 1.46
C TYR A 410 2.27 21.07 -0.06
N TYR A 411 1.37 21.84 -0.63
CA TYR A 411 1.27 22.05 -2.07
C TYR A 411 2.09 23.26 -2.47
N ILE A 412 3.11 23.03 -3.30
CA ILE A 412 4.10 24.02 -3.70
C ILE A 412 3.95 24.35 -5.18
N ILE A 413 3.99 25.64 -5.52
CA ILE A 413 3.79 26.15 -6.87
C ILE A 413 4.82 27.22 -7.22
N HIS A 414 5.35 27.17 -8.45
CA HIS A 414 6.33 28.13 -8.93
C HIS A 414 5.72 29.49 -9.28
N GLU A 415 6.46 30.59 -9.07
CA GLU A 415 6.02 31.97 -9.32
C GLU A 415 5.45 32.20 -10.74
N ARG A 416 6.03 31.53 -11.74
CA ARG A 416 5.60 31.62 -13.14
C ARG A 416 4.16 31.16 -13.30
N ILE A 417 3.77 30.09 -12.60
CA ILE A 417 2.40 29.57 -12.65
C ILE A 417 1.46 30.45 -11.81
N VAL A 418 1.92 30.92 -10.65
CA VAL A 418 1.18 31.87 -9.80
C VAL A 418 0.79 33.11 -10.60
N SER A 419 1.73 33.69 -11.33
CA SER A 419 1.52 34.90 -12.15
C SER A 419 0.44 34.70 -13.20
N GLU A 420 0.41 33.55 -13.87
CA GLU A 420 -0.63 33.22 -14.86
C GLU A 420 -2.01 33.00 -14.21
N ILE A 421 -2.06 32.31 -13.07
CA ILE A 421 -3.31 32.10 -12.33
C ILE A 421 -3.85 33.44 -11.79
N GLN A 422 -3.00 34.36 -11.33
CA GLN A 422 -3.43 35.65 -10.81
C GLN A 422 -4.11 36.53 -11.85
N LYS A 423 -3.80 36.37 -13.16
CA LYS A 423 -4.45 37.12 -14.25
C LYS A 423 -5.96 36.91 -14.32
N ILE A 424 -6.47 35.78 -13.83
CA ILE A 424 -7.91 35.51 -13.78
C ILE A 424 -8.57 35.94 -12.47
N SER A 425 -7.81 36.54 -11.53
CA SER A 425 -8.29 36.96 -10.21
C SER A 425 -9.07 35.83 -9.50
N PRO A 426 -8.40 34.70 -9.20
CA PRO A 426 -9.05 33.53 -8.62
C PRO A 426 -9.56 33.83 -7.21
N LYS A 427 -10.63 33.15 -6.80
CA LYS A 427 -11.18 33.25 -5.44
C LYS A 427 -10.82 32.02 -4.63
N GLY A 428 -10.67 32.18 -3.31
CA GLY A 428 -10.49 31.06 -2.39
C GLY A 428 -9.06 30.57 -2.25
N ILE A 429 -8.11 31.16 -2.97
CA ILE A 429 -6.70 30.74 -3.02
C ILE A 429 -5.78 31.86 -2.52
N ARG A 430 -4.78 31.50 -1.72
CA ARG A 430 -3.65 32.34 -1.34
C ARG A 430 -2.36 31.68 -1.82
N PHE A 431 -1.43 32.50 -2.25
CA PHE A 431 -0.07 32.07 -2.57
C PHE A 431 0.87 32.74 -1.57
N ILE A 432 1.39 31.96 -0.63
CA ILE A 432 2.30 32.46 0.40
C ILE A 432 3.73 32.16 -0.06
N PRO A 433 4.61 33.17 -0.22
CA PRO A 433 6.01 32.91 -0.56
C PRO A 433 6.61 31.91 0.42
N VAL A 434 7.33 30.90 -0.06
CA VAL A 434 7.93 29.87 0.81
C VAL A 434 8.83 30.48 1.87
N SER A 435 9.56 31.55 1.53
CA SER A 435 10.41 32.31 2.46
C SER A 435 9.66 32.98 3.61
N GLU A 436 8.36 33.19 3.45
CA GLU A 436 7.48 33.87 4.42
C GLU A 436 6.54 32.89 5.14
N TYR A 437 6.55 31.62 4.73
CA TYR A 437 5.62 30.62 5.26
C TYR A 437 5.85 30.35 6.75
N LYS A 438 4.74 30.35 7.52
CA LYS A 438 4.67 29.94 8.93
C LYS A 438 3.44 29.08 9.19
N SER A 439 3.58 27.95 9.88
CA SER A 439 2.48 27.03 10.25
C SER A 439 1.31 27.72 10.95
N ASP A 440 1.59 28.67 11.83
CA ASP A 440 0.58 29.45 12.57
C ASP A 440 -0.25 30.41 11.69
N SER A 441 0.06 30.56 10.40
CA SER A 441 -0.69 31.41 9.46
C SER A 441 -2.09 30.85 9.10
N ALA A 442 -2.46 29.70 9.67
CA ALA A 442 -3.75 29.05 9.51
C ALA A 442 -4.83 29.49 10.52
N PHE A 443 -4.52 30.39 11.47
CA PHE A 443 -5.49 30.91 12.46
C PHE A 443 -5.73 32.44 12.42
N LEU A 444 -5.39 33.12 11.31
CA LEU A 444 -5.73 34.55 11.11
C LEU A 444 -6.76 34.77 9.99
#